data_AF-A0A539DJ02-F1
#
_entry.id   AF-A0A539DJ02-F1
#
_cell.length_a   1.000
_cell.length_b   1.000
_cell.length_c   1.000
_cell.angle_alpha   90.00
_cell.angle_beta   90.00
_cell.angle_gamma   90.00
#
_symmetry.space_group_name_H-M   'P 1'
#
loop_
_entity.id
_entity.type
_entity.pdbx_description
1 polymer ?
#
loop_
_entity_poly.entity_id
_entity_poly.type
_entity_poly.pdbx_seq_one_letter_code
_entity_poly.pdbx_strand_id
1 'polypeptide(L)'
;MTLDFTAPTATADLVYSQVDKLYRAESFTVTATFGEAMAATPTITLNDGGGANNVTGAQFTSGFGTTWVYTRLVSGGDDGLFTATVSGADLAGNTVTGGAPGQNAFTIDTMAPGVALTYSKLVGYKGNDVLVITATFTEAATATPTISIAGGTVGGVTVSGATMGDGADANAATWVYATEIYVTDAEGSRTVTIAGTDLAGNAGNAATNATFAIDNTAPDVALTYNKSAGYGRADSLIITATFTEAATAMPTISVAGGTVGGGTVSGATMGD
;
A
#
# COMPACT_ATOMS: atom_id res chain seq x y z
N MET A 1 -17.96 -58.80 19.52
CA MET A 1 -18.28 -57.95 18.37
C MET A 1 -19.63 -57.32 18.66
N THR A 2 -19.63 -56.13 19.23
CA THR A 2 -20.86 -55.34 19.37
C THR A 2 -21.16 -54.78 17.99
N LEU A 3 -22.34 -55.09 17.46
CA LEU A 3 -22.82 -54.52 16.21
C LEU A 3 -23.15 -53.05 16.47
N ASP A 4 -22.53 -52.17 15.71
CA ASP A 4 -22.83 -50.74 15.69
C ASP A 4 -24.01 -50.50 14.74
N PHE A 5 -25.02 -49.77 15.21
CA PHE A 5 -26.22 -49.42 14.45
C PHE A 5 -26.45 -47.91 14.43
N THR A 6 -25.57 -47.13 15.04
CA THR A 6 -25.62 -45.68 14.99
C THR A 6 -24.93 -45.23 13.72
N ALA A 7 -25.62 -44.47 12.88
CA ALA A 7 -24.98 -43.82 11.75
C ALA A 7 -24.09 -42.68 12.27
N PRO A 8 -22.97 -42.37 11.59
CA PRO A 8 -22.16 -41.21 11.92
C PRO A 8 -23.04 -39.99 11.75
N THR A 9 -22.87 -38.99 12.63
CA THR A 9 -23.50 -37.69 12.41
C THR A 9 -23.24 -37.27 10.97
N ALA A 10 -24.29 -36.83 10.26
CA ALA A 10 -24.26 -36.51 8.83
C ALA A 10 -23.29 -35.37 8.46
N THR A 11 -22.54 -34.84 9.43
CA THR A 11 -21.61 -33.74 9.34
C THR A 11 -20.39 -34.03 10.20
N ALA A 12 -19.21 -33.64 9.72
CA ALA A 12 -18.02 -33.51 10.56
C ALA A 12 -17.85 -32.04 10.99
N ASP A 13 -17.48 -31.81 12.24
CA ASP A 13 -17.10 -30.48 12.71
C ASP A 13 -15.72 -30.14 12.17
N LEU A 14 -15.62 -29.00 11.48
CA LEU A 14 -14.36 -28.52 10.90
C LEU A 14 -13.80 -27.37 11.73
N VAL A 15 -12.54 -27.51 12.14
CA VAL A 15 -11.75 -26.48 12.81
C VAL A 15 -10.55 -26.16 11.93
N TYR A 16 -10.31 -24.88 11.70
CA TYR A 16 -9.22 -24.37 10.89
C TYR A 16 -8.08 -23.87 11.77
N SER A 17 -6.84 -23.93 11.28
CA SER A 17 -5.66 -23.43 12.02
C SER A 17 -5.71 -21.94 12.39
N GLN A 18 -6.41 -21.12 11.59
CA GLN A 18 -6.63 -19.70 11.84
C GLN A 18 -8.10 -19.45 12.21
N VAL A 19 -8.31 -18.55 13.17
CA VAL A 19 -9.65 -18.23 13.70
C VAL A 19 -10.48 -17.44 12.70
N ASP A 20 -9.86 -16.52 11.97
CA ASP A 20 -10.46 -15.73 10.88
C ASP A 20 -10.69 -16.53 9.59
N LYS A 21 -10.06 -17.71 9.50
CA LYS A 21 -10.09 -18.61 8.34
C LYS A 21 -9.55 -17.94 7.08
N LEU A 22 -8.57 -17.04 7.23
CA LEU A 22 -7.89 -16.35 6.14
C LEU A 22 -6.43 -16.82 6.03
N TYR A 23 -6.01 -17.15 4.82
CA TYR A 23 -4.72 -17.81 4.60
C TYR A 23 -3.93 -17.23 3.44
N ARG A 24 -2.68 -16.86 3.71
CA ARG A 24 -1.67 -16.58 2.69
C ARG A 24 -0.98 -17.84 2.17
N ALA A 25 0.06 -17.64 1.36
CA ALA A 25 0.95 -18.69 0.83
C ALA A 25 1.80 -19.37 1.92
N GLU A 26 1.13 -20.01 2.88
CA GLU A 26 1.70 -20.74 4.00
C GLU A 26 0.98 -22.07 4.24
N SER A 27 1.48 -22.86 5.19
CA SER A 27 0.82 -24.10 5.56
C SER A 27 -0.38 -23.83 6.46
N PHE A 28 -1.49 -24.49 6.18
CA PHE A 28 -2.67 -24.48 7.03
C PHE A 28 -3.15 -25.89 7.34
N THR A 29 -3.98 -26.00 8.37
CA THR A 29 -4.62 -27.26 8.76
C THR A 29 -6.14 -27.14 8.83
N VAL A 30 -6.80 -28.24 8.47
CA VAL A 30 -8.23 -28.47 8.69
C VAL A 30 -8.34 -29.72 9.56
N THR A 31 -8.93 -29.57 10.74
CA THR A 31 -9.24 -30.68 11.65
C THR A 31 -10.70 -31.04 11.51
N ALA A 32 -10.98 -32.29 11.15
CA ALA A 32 -12.33 -32.85 11.11
C ALA A 32 -12.56 -33.75 12.32
N THR A 33 -13.67 -33.52 13.02
CA THR A 33 -14.15 -34.39 14.10
C THR A 33 -15.45 -35.05 13.67
N PHE A 34 -15.45 -36.39 13.65
CA PHE A 34 -16.61 -37.22 13.34
C PHE A 34 -17.29 -37.68 14.64
N GLY A 35 -18.57 -38.03 14.56
CA GLY A 35 -19.32 -38.53 15.73
C GLY A 35 -18.82 -39.89 16.26
N GLU A 36 -18.06 -40.62 15.46
CA GLU A 36 -17.53 -41.95 15.78
C GLU A 36 -16.23 -42.26 15.03
N ALA A 37 -15.68 -43.46 15.25
CA ALA A 37 -14.45 -43.89 14.61
C ALA A 37 -14.65 -44.26 13.14
N MET A 38 -13.69 -43.87 12.30
CA MET A 38 -13.74 -44.12 10.86
C MET A 38 -13.08 -45.46 10.51
N ALA A 39 -13.65 -46.22 9.56
CA ALA A 39 -13.09 -47.50 9.12
C ALA A 39 -11.76 -47.37 8.36
N ALA A 40 -11.58 -46.25 7.68
CA ALA A 40 -10.38 -45.90 6.95
C ALA A 40 -10.12 -44.40 7.07
N THR A 41 -8.94 -43.95 6.64
CA THR A 41 -8.63 -42.53 6.55
C THR A 41 -9.67 -41.82 5.68
N PRO A 42 -10.42 -40.84 6.21
CA PRO A 42 -11.39 -40.06 5.44
C PRO A 42 -10.72 -39.25 4.33
N THR A 43 -11.52 -38.65 3.47
CA THR A 43 -11.08 -37.74 2.42
C THR A 43 -11.63 -36.32 2.61
N ILE A 44 -10.94 -35.34 2.06
CA ILE A 44 -11.31 -33.93 2.03
C ILE A 44 -11.26 -33.38 0.61
N THR A 45 -12.22 -32.53 0.28
CA THR A 45 -12.28 -31.76 -0.95
C THR A 45 -12.32 -30.28 -0.58
N LEU A 46 -11.45 -29.48 -1.19
CA LEU A 46 -11.39 -28.03 -1.08
C LEU A 46 -11.72 -27.46 -2.46
N ASN A 47 -12.71 -26.57 -2.55
CA ASN A 47 -13.18 -26.10 -3.85
C ASN A 47 -13.59 -24.62 -3.81
N ASP A 48 -13.10 -23.85 -4.78
CA ASP A 48 -13.46 -22.46 -5.10
C ASP A 48 -14.16 -22.30 -6.48
N GLY A 49 -14.32 -23.38 -7.24
CA GLY A 49 -14.83 -23.34 -8.62
C GLY A 49 -13.78 -23.48 -9.73
N GLY A 50 -12.49 -23.49 -9.40
CA GLY A 50 -11.37 -23.84 -10.30
C GLY A 50 -10.08 -23.08 -9.96
N GLY A 51 -9.05 -23.78 -9.51
CA GLY A 51 -7.73 -23.20 -9.15
C GLY A 51 -6.70 -24.26 -8.78
N ALA A 52 -5.42 -23.91 -8.71
CA ALA A 52 -4.31 -24.74 -8.22
C ALA A 52 -4.39 -25.09 -6.73
N ASN A 53 -5.16 -24.34 -5.94
CA ASN A 53 -5.47 -24.64 -4.54
C ASN A 53 -6.65 -25.61 -4.34
N ASN A 54 -7.35 -26.00 -5.41
CA ASN A 54 -8.39 -27.02 -5.31
C ASN A 54 -7.83 -28.40 -5.00
N VAL A 55 -8.58 -29.11 -4.18
CA VAL A 55 -8.27 -30.46 -3.73
C VAL A 55 -9.51 -31.30 -3.93
N THR A 56 -9.39 -32.44 -4.59
CA THR A 56 -10.52 -33.35 -4.82
C THR A 56 -10.23 -34.69 -4.15
N GLY A 57 -10.97 -34.98 -3.06
CA GLY A 57 -10.93 -36.28 -2.38
C GLY A 57 -9.56 -36.70 -1.85
N ALA A 58 -8.72 -35.77 -1.40
CA ALA A 58 -7.43 -36.10 -0.81
C ALA A 58 -7.59 -36.76 0.56
N GLN A 59 -6.71 -37.69 0.93
CA GLN A 59 -6.73 -38.29 2.25
C GLN A 59 -6.26 -37.32 3.33
N PHE A 60 -6.83 -37.43 4.53
CA PHE A 60 -6.31 -36.73 5.71
C PHE A 60 -4.86 -37.14 5.99
N THR A 61 -4.03 -36.17 6.41
CA THR A 61 -2.58 -36.35 6.56
C THR A 61 -2.17 -37.05 7.84
N SER A 62 -3.00 -36.94 8.89
CA SER A 62 -2.81 -37.63 10.17
C SER A 62 -4.14 -37.70 10.91
N GLY A 63 -4.21 -38.50 11.98
CA GLY A 63 -5.43 -38.65 12.77
C GLY A 63 -5.61 -40.07 13.28
N PHE A 64 -6.59 -40.24 14.17
CA PHE A 64 -7.03 -41.54 14.64
C PHE A 64 -8.44 -41.46 15.23
N GLY A 65 -9.19 -42.55 15.14
CA GLY A 65 -10.54 -42.65 15.68
C GLY A 65 -11.46 -41.63 15.03
N THR A 66 -11.92 -40.66 15.83
CA THR A 66 -12.89 -39.64 15.43
C THR A 66 -12.25 -38.36 14.90
N THR A 67 -10.94 -38.14 15.11
CA THR A 67 -10.28 -36.85 14.83
C THR A 67 -9.20 -37.00 13.78
N TRP A 68 -9.30 -36.21 12.72
CA TRP A 68 -8.42 -36.27 11.56
C TRP A 68 -7.93 -34.88 11.17
N VAL A 69 -6.64 -34.75 10.83
CA VAL A 69 -6.00 -33.49 10.46
C VAL A 69 -5.48 -33.56 9.03
N TYR A 70 -5.95 -32.62 8.20
CA TYR A 70 -5.44 -32.38 6.86
C TYR A 70 -4.52 -31.17 6.88
N THR A 71 -3.28 -31.34 6.45
CA THR A 71 -2.28 -30.27 6.35
C THR A 71 -1.93 -30.06 4.89
N ARG A 72 -1.91 -28.80 4.44
CA ARG A 72 -1.49 -28.44 3.09
C ARG A 72 -0.75 -27.12 3.07
N LEU A 73 0.15 -26.96 2.11
CA LEU A 73 0.75 -25.68 1.74
C LEU A 73 -0.13 -24.98 0.69
N VAL A 74 -0.53 -23.74 0.95
CA VAL A 74 -1.21 -22.90 -0.05
C VAL A 74 -0.23 -22.57 -1.18
N SER A 75 -0.64 -22.83 -2.42
CA SER A 75 0.04 -22.37 -3.62
C SER A 75 -0.32 -20.92 -3.88
N GLY A 76 0.59 -20.12 -4.45
CA GLY A 76 0.25 -18.75 -4.87
C GLY A 76 -0.71 -18.74 -6.06
N GLY A 77 -1.52 -17.70 -6.18
CA GLY A 77 -2.23 -17.33 -7.41
C GLY A 77 -3.73 -17.65 -7.47
N ASP A 78 -4.28 -18.45 -6.57
CA ASP A 78 -5.74 -18.61 -6.43
C ASP A 78 -6.20 -18.03 -5.09
N ASP A 79 -6.81 -16.85 -5.19
CA ASP A 79 -7.38 -16.12 -4.06
C ASP A 79 -8.91 -16.18 -4.14
N GLY A 80 -9.57 -16.23 -2.98
CA GLY A 80 -11.02 -16.22 -2.89
C GLY A 80 -11.56 -17.15 -1.82
N LEU A 81 -12.89 -17.33 -1.85
CA LEU A 81 -13.63 -18.14 -0.90
C LEU A 81 -13.63 -19.61 -1.33
N PHE A 82 -13.09 -20.47 -0.47
CA PHE A 82 -13.09 -21.91 -0.63
C PHE A 82 -14.13 -22.56 0.27
N THR A 83 -14.63 -23.71 -0.18
CA THR A 83 -15.46 -24.61 0.62
C THR A 83 -14.76 -25.94 0.86
N ALA A 84 -14.77 -26.41 2.11
CA ALA A 84 -14.25 -27.70 2.53
C ALA A 84 -15.39 -28.71 2.73
N THR A 85 -15.25 -29.90 2.16
CA THR A 85 -16.17 -31.03 2.40
C THR A 85 -15.36 -32.26 2.74
N VAL A 86 -15.87 -33.11 3.63
CA VAL A 86 -15.21 -34.38 3.97
C VAL A 86 -16.09 -35.55 3.58
N SER A 87 -15.47 -36.70 3.35
CA SER A 87 -16.17 -37.95 3.09
C SER A 87 -15.47 -39.13 3.76
N GLY A 88 -16.24 -40.12 4.20
CA GLY A 88 -15.72 -41.35 4.79
C GLY A 88 -16.83 -42.32 5.16
N ALA A 89 -16.46 -43.44 5.76
CA ALA A 89 -17.39 -44.42 6.32
C ALA A 89 -16.95 -44.87 7.72
N ASP A 90 -17.93 -45.17 8.58
CA ASP A 90 -17.72 -45.80 9.88
C ASP A 90 -17.36 -47.29 9.75
N LEU A 91 -17.18 -47.99 10.89
CA LEU A 91 -16.87 -49.42 10.92
C LEU A 91 -18.02 -50.32 10.43
N ALA A 92 -19.26 -49.84 10.43
CA ALA A 92 -20.43 -50.56 9.94
C ALA A 92 -20.69 -50.33 8.43
N GLY A 93 -19.99 -49.38 7.82
CA GLY A 93 -20.12 -49.00 6.42
C GLY A 93 -21.10 -47.85 6.15
N ASN A 94 -21.61 -47.17 7.18
CA ASN A 94 -22.43 -45.98 6.99
C ASN A 94 -21.55 -44.81 6.53
N THR A 95 -21.99 -44.10 5.48
CA THR A 95 -21.20 -43.02 4.87
C THR A 95 -21.54 -41.65 5.44
N VAL A 96 -20.53 -40.79 5.50
CA VAL A 96 -20.67 -39.35 5.78
C VAL A 96 -20.15 -38.56 4.58
N THR A 97 -20.84 -37.48 4.21
CA THR A 97 -20.40 -36.56 3.15
C THR A 97 -20.82 -35.13 3.50
N GLY A 98 -19.88 -34.19 3.49
CA GLY A 98 -20.11 -32.77 3.77
C GLY A 98 -19.33 -32.26 4.99
N GLY A 99 -19.43 -30.95 5.28
CA GLY A 99 -18.91 -30.33 6.50
C GLY A 99 -20.04 -29.79 7.36
N ALA A 100 -19.78 -29.47 8.63
CA ALA A 100 -20.76 -28.83 9.50
C ALA A 100 -21.31 -27.52 8.88
N PRO A 101 -22.64 -27.30 8.87
CA PRO A 101 -23.26 -26.09 8.34
C PRO A 101 -22.64 -24.82 8.95
N GLY A 102 -22.10 -23.94 8.11
CA GLY A 102 -21.49 -22.67 8.53
C GLY A 102 -20.00 -22.74 8.92
N GLN A 103 -19.41 -23.93 9.00
CA GLN A 103 -17.99 -24.13 9.33
C GLN A 103 -17.20 -24.70 8.15
N ASN A 104 -17.76 -24.68 6.95
CA ASN A 104 -17.16 -25.28 5.76
C ASN A 104 -16.53 -24.28 4.81
N ALA A 105 -16.39 -23.01 5.20
CA ALA A 105 -15.83 -21.97 4.34
C ALA A 105 -14.58 -21.31 4.96
N PHE A 106 -13.63 -20.95 4.12
CA PHE A 106 -12.39 -20.23 4.44
C PHE A 106 -11.93 -19.44 3.21
N THR A 107 -11.08 -18.45 3.40
CA THR A 107 -10.57 -17.60 2.31
C THR A 107 -9.08 -17.84 2.15
N ILE A 108 -8.62 -17.96 0.90
CA ILE A 108 -7.21 -17.85 0.55
C ILE A 108 -6.99 -16.48 -0.07
N ASP A 109 -5.90 -15.84 0.33
CA ASP A 109 -5.47 -14.55 -0.20
C ASP A 109 -3.93 -14.51 -0.18
N THR A 110 -3.33 -14.66 -1.34
CA THR A 110 -1.89 -14.77 -1.57
C THR A 110 -1.30 -13.54 -2.23
N MET A 111 -2.11 -12.55 -2.56
CA MET A 111 -1.67 -11.31 -3.17
C MET A 111 -1.13 -10.36 -2.11
N ALA A 112 0.03 -9.77 -2.34
CA ALA A 112 0.55 -8.74 -1.44
C ALA A 112 -0.03 -7.36 -1.80
N PRO A 113 -0.23 -6.47 -0.80
CA PRO A 113 -0.76 -5.15 -1.06
C PRO A 113 0.23 -4.31 -1.86
N GLY A 114 -0.22 -3.74 -2.97
CA GLY A 114 0.45 -2.64 -3.65
C GLY A 114 0.20 -1.33 -2.91
N VAL A 115 1.08 -0.33 -3.07
CA VAL A 115 0.89 1.00 -2.49
C VAL A 115 1.24 2.09 -3.50
N ALA A 116 0.37 3.09 -3.60
CA ALA A 116 0.58 4.32 -4.35
C ALA A 116 0.67 5.51 -3.40
N LEU A 117 1.57 6.46 -3.71
CA LEU A 117 1.70 7.70 -2.95
C LEU A 117 1.32 8.91 -3.78
N THR A 118 0.56 9.81 -3.17
CA THR A 118 0.27 11.14 -3.70
C THR A 118 0.72 12.20 -2.70
N TYR A 119 0.94 13.40 -3.22
CA TYR A 119 1.48 14.52 -2.47
C TYR A 119 0.58 15.73 -2.63
N SER A 120 0.48 16.57 -1.60
CA SER A 120 -0.29 17.83 -1.64
C SER A 120 0.15 18.79 -2.75
N LYS A 121 1.39 18.64 -3.27
CA LYS A 121 1.94 19.45 -4.34
C LYS A 121 2.74 18.59 -5.31
N LEU A 122 2.73 18.99 -6.58
CA LEU A 122 3.51 18.37 -7.66
C LEU A 122 4.94 18.93 -7.77
N VAL A 123 5.12 20.20 -7.39
CA VAL A 123 6.40 20.91 -7.38
C VAL A 123 6.89 21.08 -5.93
N GLY A 124 8.21 21.20 -5.76
CA GLY A 124 8.91 21.14 -4.46
C GLY A 124 8.30 22.00 -3.34
N TYR A 125 8.64 21.64 -2.11
CA TYR A 125 8.16 22.28 -0.90
C TYR A 125 9.17 23.30 -0.38
N LYS A 126 8.68 24.35 0.27
CA LYS A 126 9.51 25.30 1.01
C LYS A 126 9.01 25.50 2.43
N GLY A 127 9.75 26.25 3.22
CA GLY A 127 9.39 26.58 4.60
C GLY A 127 7.98 27.18 4.70
N ASN A 128 7.27 26.75 5.75
CA ASN A 128 5.86 27.02 6.05
C ASN A 128 4.86 26.38 5.06
N ASP A 129 5.32 25.58 4.09
CA ASP A 129 4.40 24.73 3.33
C ASP A 129 3.93 23.57 4.20
N VAL A 130 2.66 23.17 4.03
CA VAL A 130 2.16 21.91 4.58
C VAL A 130 2.41 20.80 3.55
N LEU A 131 3.17 19.79 3.96
CA LEU A 131 3.33 18.53 3.25
C LEU A 131 2.25 17.57 3.71
N VAL A 132 1.44 17.08 2.78
CA VAL A 132 0.54 15.95 2.97
C VAL A 132 0.95 14.84 2.01
N ILE A 133 1.23 13.66 2.56
CA ILE A 133 1.49 12.43 1.81
C ILE A 133 0.31 11.50 2.06
N THR A 134 -0.37 11.09 0.99
CA THR A 134 -1.46 10.11 1.05
C THR A 134 -0.98 8.81 0.44
N ALA A 135 -0.99 7.74 1.24
CA ALA A 135 -0.77 6.37 0.81
C ALA A 135 -2.10 5.68 0.53
N THR A 136 -2.22 5.04 -0.62
CA THR A 136 -3.38 4.22 -0.99
C THR A 136 -2.90 2.81 -1.29
N PHE A 137 -3.31 1.86 -0.47
CA PHE A 137 -3.06 0.44 -0.66
C PHE A 137 -4.12 -0.17 -1.57
N THR A 138 -3.77 -1.25 -2.28
CA THR A 138 -4.72 -1.98 -3.14
C THR A 138 -5.77 -2.76 -2.34
N GLU A 139 -5.55 -2.93 -1.05
CA GLU A 139 -6.42 -3.61 -0.09
C GLU A 139 -6.17 -3.10 1.33
N ALA A 140 -7.00 -3.56 2.28
CA ALA A 140 -6.94 -3.15 3.68
C ALA A 140 -5.63 -3.57 4.35
N ALA A 141 -5.00 -2.67 5.10
CA ALA A 141 -3.85 -3.01 5.93
C ALA A 141 -4.30 -3.60 7.29
N THR A 142 -3.61 -4.64 7.78
CA THR A 142 -3.87 -5.24 9.11
C THR A 142 -3.54 -4.30 10.26
N ALA A 143 -2.50 -3.50 10.09
CA ALA A 143 -2.03 -2.54 11.08
C ALA A 143 -1.90 -1.16 10.46
N THR A 144 -1.97 -0.13 11.31
CA THR A 144 -1.64 1.23 10.89
C THR A 144 -0.21 1.26 10.33
N PRO A 145 -0.03 1.64 9.05
CA PRO A 145 1.26 1.65 8.41
C PRO A 145 2.14 2.77 8.98
N THR A 146 3.45 2.60 8.78
CA THR A 146 4.47 3.57 9.21
C THR A 146 5.27 4.09 8.03
N ILE A 147 5.54 5.40 8.00
CA ILE A 147 6.29 6.09 6.94
C ILE A 147 7.70 6.45 7.40
N SER A 148 8.67 6.34 6.50
CA SER A 148 10.02 6.86 6.68
C SER A 148 10.36 7.82 5.55
N ILE A 149 11.10 8.88 5.85
CA ILE A 149 11.56 9.86 4.87
C ILE A 149 13.07 10.03 5.03
N ALA A 150 13.82 9.64 4.00
CA ALA A 150 15.26 9.79 3.93
C ALA A 150 15.67 11.04 3.15
N GLY A 151 16.95 11.42 3.25
CA GLY A 151 17.52 12.56 2.52
C GLY A 151 17.58 13.86 3.33
N GLY A 152 17.19 13.86 4.61
CA GLY A 152 17.30 15.01 5.51
C GLY A 152 16.18 15.04 6.54
N THR A 153 16.03 16.17 7.23
CA THR A 153 14.88 16.42 8.10
C THR A 153 13.67 16.86 7.31
N VAL A 154 12.49 16.64 7.90
CA VAL A 154 11.18 17.11 7.45
C VAL A 154 10.41 17.49 8.71
N GLY A 155 9.94 18.73 8.81
CA GLY A 155 9.33 19.25 10.04
C GLY A 155 10.35 19.33 11.19
N GLY A 156 11.63 19.56 10.87
CA GLY A 156 12.70 19.67 11.87
C GLY A 156 13.15 18.35 12.50
N VAL A 157 12.63 17.20 12.05
CA VAL A 157 12.98 15.88 12.59
C VAL A 157 13.37 14.89 11.51
N THR A 158 14.14 13.87 11.88
CA THR A 158 14.32 12.67 11.05
C THR A 158 13.07 11.80 11.14
N VAL A 159 12.42 11.55 10.00
CA VAL A 159 11.20 10.73 9.95
C VAL A 159 11.59 9.27 9.70
N SER A 160 11.52 8.45 10.74
CA SER A 160 11.80 7.01 10.67
C SER A 160 10.69 6.24 11.37
N GLY A 161 9.86 5.55 10.60
CA GLY A 161 8.74 4.75 11.11
C GLY A 161 7.64 5.57 11.79
N ALA A 162 7.35 6.79 11.32
CA ALA A 162 6.27 7.59 11.87
C ALA A 162 4.91 6.96 11.56
N THR A 163 4.02 6.88 12.55
CA THR A 163 2.66 6.36 12.37
C THR A 163 1.83 7.28 11.47
N MET A 164 1.10 6.68 10.53
CA MET A 164 0.17 7.41 9.66
C MET A 164 -1.19 7.62 10.35
N GLY A 165 -1.91 8.69 9.96
CA GLY A 165 -3.31 8.89 10.32
C GLY A 165 -4.26 8.19 9.33
N ASP A 166 -5.47 7.86 9.79
CA ASP A 166 -6.54 7.32 8.95
C ASP A 166 -6.93 8.33 7.84
N GLY A 167 -6.98 7.88 6.59
CA GLY A 167 -7.43 8.65 5.43
C GLY A 167 -8.95 8.77 5.30
N ALA A 168 -9.69 8.26 6.28
CA ALA A 168 -11.15 8.24 6.35
C ALA A 168 -11.80 7.42 5.22
N ASP A 169 -11.18 6.29 4.83
CA ASP A 169 -11.78 5.34 3.92
C ASP A 169 -12.43 4.16 4.66
N ALA A 170 -13.54 3.65 4.12
CA ALA A 170 -14.29 2.58 4.77
C ALA A 170 -13.53 1.24 4.84
N ASN A 171 -12.47 1.10 4.04
CA ASN A 171 -11.73 -0.14 3.86
C ASN A 171 -10.35 -0.13 4.55
N ALA A 172 -9.99 0.93 5.29
CA ALA A 172 -8.67 1.07 5.93
C ALA A 172 -7.49 0.88 4.95
N ALA A 173 -7.66 1.28 3.69
CA ALA A 173 -6.66 1.19 2.63
C ALA A 173 -5.98 2.54 2.38
N THR A 174 -6.47 3.63 2.97
CA THR A 174 -5.95 4.98 2.73
C THR A 174 -5.42 5.59 4.01
N TRP A 175 -4.20 6.12 3.97
CA TRP A 175 -3.49 6.63 5.14
C TRP A 175 -2.77 7.93 4.82
N VAL A 176 -2.73 8.86 5.78
CA VAL A 176 -2.22 10.23 5.58
C VAL A 176 -1.10 10.55 6.58
N TYR A 177 -0.02 11.13 6.07
CA TYR A 177 1.01 11.82 6.84
C TYR A 177 0.95 13.30 6.53
N ALA A 178 0.81 14.13 7.55
CA ALA A 178 0.81 15.58 7.39
C ALA A 178 1.83 16.22 8.33
N THR A 179 2.66 17.12 7.80
CA THR A 179 3.62 17.91 8.57
C THR A 179 3.87 19.24 7.88
N GLU A 180 4.22 20.26 8.67
CA GLU A 180 4.77 21.50 8.13
C GLU A 180 6.24 21.28 7.75
N ILE A 181 6.69 21.93 6.68
CA ILE A 181 8.11 22.02 6.29
C ILE A 181 8.71 23.25 6.95
N TYR A 182 9.87 23.09 7.58
CA TYR A 182 10.54 24.21 8.23
C TYR A 182 11.57 24.85 7.30
N VAL A 183 11.79 26.15 7.48
CA VAL A 183 12.86 26.90 6.77
C VAL A 183 14.26 26.36 7.09
N THR A 184 14.40 25.61 8.19
CA THR A 184 15.64 24.96 8.60
C THR A 184 15.79 23.53 8.08
N ASP A 185 14.75 22.96 7.45
CA ASP A 185 14.89 21.65 6.81
C ASP A 185 15.88 21.75 5.65
N ALA A 186 16.78 20.78 5.56
CA ALA A 186 17.81 20.76 4.52
C ALA A 186 17.16 20.79 3.12
N GLU A 187 17.83 21.37 2.14
CA GLU A 187 17.32 21.35 0.77
C GLU A 187 17.57 19.99 0.10
N GLY A 188 17.00 19.80 -1.09
CA GLY A 188 17.23 18.66 -1.95
C GLY A 188 16.14 17.59 -1.90
N SER A 189 16.43 16.47 -2.57
CA SER A 189 15.48 15.36 -2.73
C SER A 189 15.25 14.61 -1.42
N ARG A 190 14.03 14.14 -1.24
CA ARG A 190 13.54 13.30 -0.15
C ARG A 190 13.00 12.02 -0.73
N THR A 191 13.37 10.90 -0.14
CA THR A 191 12.87 9.58 -0.52
C THR A 191 11.91 9.09 0.54
N VAL A 192 10.68 8.85 0.16
CA VAL A 192 9.63 8.32 1.02
C VAL A 192 9.62 6.80 0.90
N THR A 193 9.49 6.12 2.03
CA THR A 193 9.34 4.66 2.09
C THR A 193 8.18 4.33 3.00
N ILE A 194 7.24 3.56 2.46
CA ILE A 194 6.11 2.99 3.17
C ILE A 194 5.80 1.63 2.55
N ALA A 195 5.45 0.67 3.39
CA ALA A 195 4.94 -0.63 3.02
C ALA A 195 3.80 -1.00 3.97
N GLY A 196 2.98 -1.96 3.58
CA GLY A 196 1.85 -2.44 4.37
C GLY A 196 1.81 -3.96 4.37
N THR A 197 1.04 -4.52 5.29
CA THR A 197 0.71 -5.94 5.35
C THR A 197 -0.80 -6.05 5.34
N ASP A 198 -1.35 -6.88 4.46
CA ASP A 198 -2.80 -7.08 4.37
C ASP A 198 -3.34 -7.97 5.51
N LEU A 199 -4.65 -8.24 5.48
CA LEU A 199 -5.37 -9.09 6.45
C LEU A 199 -4.91 -10.55 6.47
N ALA A 200 -4.46 -11.10 5.34
CA ALA A 200 -3.94 -12.48 5.26
C ALA A 200 -2.47 -12.59 5.73
N GLY A 201 -1.82 -11.44 5.94
CA GLY A 201 -0.44 -11.33 6.36
C GLY A 201 0.55 -11.26 5.20
N ASN A 202 0.12 -11.00 3.97
CA ASN A 202 1.05 -10.79 2.86
C ASN A 202 1.74 -9.43 3.01
N ALA A 203 3.07 -9.44 2.97
CA ALA A 203 3.87 -8.23 3.07
C ALA A 203 3.97 -7.55 1.69
N GLY A 204 3.45 -6.34 1.59
CA GLY A 204 3.56 -5.49 0.41
C GLY A 204 4.98 -4.98 0.19
N ASN A 205 5.29 -4.71 -1.07
CA ASN A 205 6.53 -4.03 -1.41
C ASN A 205 6.45 -2.55 -1.01
N ALA A 206 7.61 -1.97 -0.69
CA ALA A 206 7.66 -0.53 -0.46
C ALA A 206 7.31 0.25 -1.75
N ALA A 207 6.70 1.42 -1.58
CA ALA A 207 6.43 2.33 -2.70
C ALA A 207 7.71 2.61 -3.51
N THR A 208 7.67 2.41 -4.83
CA THR A 208 8.80 2.69 -5.71
C THR A 208 8.75 4.12 -6.24
N ASN A 209 9.92 4.78 -6.34
CA ASN A 209 10.07 6.15 -6.88
C ASN A 209 9.28 7.25 -6.15
N ALA A 210 8.99 7.05 -4.87
CA ALA A 210 8.30 8.02 -4.05
C ALA A 210 9.26 9.11 -3.57
N THR A 211 9.35 10.22 -4.31
CA THR A 211 10.22 11.34 -3.97
C THR A 211 9.50 12.67 -3.99
N PHE A 212 10.00 13.62 -3.21
CA PHE A 212 9.69 15.04 -3.31
C PHE A 212 10.96 15.85 -3.05
N ALA A 213 10.97 17.14 -3.32
CA ALA A 213 12.11 18.01 -3.03
C ALA A 213 11.73 19.10 -2.04
N ILE A 214 12.68 19.51 -1.21
CA ILE A 214 12.63 20.74 -0.42
C ILE A 214 13.56 21.75 -1.06
N ASP A 215 13.05 22.95 -1.33
CA ASP A 215 13.80 24.07 -1.87
C ASP A 215 13.42 25.34 -1.09
N ASN A 216 14.34 25.81 -0.25
CA ASN A 216 14.14 26.98 0.61
C ASN A 216 14.84 28.21 0.01
N THR A 217 15.53 28.06 -1.11
CA THR A 217 16.29 29.12 -1.76
C THR A 217 15.34 29.93 -2.61
N ALA A 218 15.29 31.24 -2.35
CA ALA A 218 14.53 32.16 -3.18
C ALA A 218 15.30 32.45 -4.49
N PRO A 219 14.60 32.83 -5.57
CA PRO A 219 15.28 33.20 -6.81
C PRO A 219 16.07 34.48 -6.60
N ASP A 220 17.34 34.48 -7.00
CA ASP A 220 18.15 35.69 -7.11
C ASP A 220 18.22 36.15 -8.58
N VAL A 221 18.45 37.44 -8.79
CA VAL A 221 18.45 38.06 -10.12
C VAL A 221 19.69 38.92 -10.31
N ALA A 222 20.45 38.61 -11.36
CA ALA A 222 21.52 39.47 -11.85
C ALA A 222 21.03 40.27 -13.06
N LEU A 223 21.19 41.59 -13.01
CA LEU A 223 20.92 42.47 -14.15
C LEU A 223 22.22 42.81 -14.86
N THR A 224 22.24 42.61 -16.16
CA THR A 224 23.30 43.12 -17.03
C THR A 224 22.73 44.09 -18.06
N TYR A 225 23.58 44.99 -18.50
CA TYR A 225 23.25 46.04 -19.45
C TYR A 225 24.16 45.91 -20.65
N ASN A 226 23.62 46.17 -21.83
CA ASN A 226 24.45 46.24 -23.04
C ASN A 226 25.52 47.34 -23.00
N LYS A 227 25.39 48.31 -22.08
CA LYS A 227 26.38 49.37 -21.85
C LYS A 227 26.32 49.84 -20.39
N SER A 228 27.48 50.16 -19.81
CA SER A 228 27.57 50.59 -18.41
C SER A 228 27.28 52.08 -18.18
N ALA A 229 27.47 52.94 -19.19
CA ALA A 229 27.17 54.38 -19.12
C ALA A 229 27.09 55.04 -20.51
N GLY A 230 26.53 56.26 -20.55
CA GLY A 230 26.63 57.14 -21.72
C GLY A 230 25.71 56.78 -22.87
N TYR A 231 24.43 56.53 -22.59
CA TYR A 231 23.41 56.33 -23.63
C TYR A 231 23.12 57.65 -24.36
N GLY A 232 23.32 57.67 -25.67
CA GLY A 232 23.04 58.78 -26.56
C GLY A 232 21.59 58.82 -27.05
N ARG A 233 21.24 59.89 -27.78
CA ARG A 233 19.97 59.95 -28.52
C ARG A 233 19.96 58.82 -29.56
N ALA A 234 18.92 57.98 -29.50
CA ALA A 234 18.71 56.78 -30.33
C ALA A 234 19.55 55.52 -29.98
N ASP A 235 20.25 55.51 -28.84
CA ASP A 235 20.80 54.24 -28.32
C ASP A 235 19.67 53.35 -27.77
N SER A 236 19.74 52.05 -28.05
CA SER A 236 18.87 51.05 -27.42
C SER A 236 19.46 50.59 -26.09
N LEU A 237 18.67 50.65 -25.02
CA LEU A 237 18.98 50.02 -23.74
C LEU A 237 18.44 48.58 -23.75
N ILE A 238 19.34 47.61 -23.59
CA ILE A 238 18.97 46.21 -23.37
C ILE A 238 19.34 45.88 -21.94
N ILE A 239 18.35 45.42 -21.19
CA ILE A 239 18.51 44.92 -19.82
C ILE A 239 18.25 43.42 -19.88
N THR A 240 19.25 42.64 -19.50
CA THR A 240 19.13 41.19 -19.39
C THR A 240 19.07 40.82 -17.92
N ALA A 241 17.98 40.20 -17.51
CA ALA A 241 17.86 39.58 -16.19
C ALA A 241 18.25 38.10 -16.29
N THR A 242 19.13 37.65 -15.41
CA THR A 242 19.50 36.24 -15.26
C THR A 242 19.10 35.80 -13.88
N PHE A 243 18.15 34.88 -13.80
CA PHE A 243 17.67 34.32 -12.55
C PHE A 243 18.47 33.06 -12.20
N THR A 244 18.69 32.82 -10.91
CA THR A 244 19.39 31.61 -10.43
C THR A 244 18.53 30.35 -10.55
N GLU A 245 17.23 30.51 -10.72
CA GLU A 245 16.27 29.44 -10.96
C GLU A 245 15.12 29.94 -11.87
N ALA A 246 14.28 29.02 -12.34
CA ALA A 246 13.18 29.36 -13.23
C ALA A 246 12.10 30.16 -12.49
N ALA A 247 11.77 31.34 -13.03
CA ALA A 247 10.63 32.10 -12.54
C ALA A 247 9.31 31.38 -12.92
N THR A 248 8.41 31.20 -11.94
CA THR A 248 7.08 30.62 -12.18
C THR A 248 6.09 31.63 -12.75
N ALA A 249 6.38 32.93 -12.61
CA ALA A 249 5.63 34.02 -13.20
C ALA A 249 6.55 34.84 -14.12
N MET A 250 5.95 35.48 -15.14
CA MET A 250 6.68 36.35 -16.05
C MET A 250 7.32 37.50 -15.26
N PRO A 251 8.66 37.69 -15.31
CA PRO A 251 9.31 38.76 -14.58
C PRO A 251 8.93 40.13 -15.17
N THR A 252 8.84 41.12 -14.28
CA THR A 252 8.55 42.51 -14.65
C THR A 252 9.74 43.40 -14.32
N ILE A 253 9.92 44.45 -15.12
CA ILE A 253 10.95 45.45 -14.89
C ILE A 253 10.34 46.85 -14.73
N SER A 254 10.87 47.61 -13.78
CA SER A 254 10.61 49.04 -13.64
C SER A 254 11.94 49.78 -13.58
N VAL A 255 12.02 50.90 -14.30
CA VAL A 255 13.21 51.75 -14.35
C VAL A 255 12.84 53.11 -13.76
N ALA A 256 13.37 53.40 -12.57
CA ALA A 256 13.17 54.69 -11.92
C ALA A 256 14.20 55.72 -12.42
N GLY A 257 13.76 56.97 -12.63
CA GLY A 257 14.67 58.11 -12.86
C GLY A 257 15.21 58.28 -14.27
N GLY A 258 14.63 57.64 -15.29
CA GLY A 258 15.02 57.84 -16.70
C GLY A 258 13.81 57.94 -17.62
N THR A 259 13.86 58.88 -18.57
CA THR A 259 12.90 58.96 -19.68
C THR A 259 13.40 58.06 -20.82
N VAL A 260 12.89 56.83 -20.93
CA VAL A 260 13.17 55.96 -22.09
C VAL A 260 12.15 56.33 -23.17
N GLY A 261 12.58 57.03 -24.22
CA GLY A 261 11.69 57.45 -25.31
C GLY A 261 10.61 58.48 -24.93
N GLY A 262 10.71 59.15 -23.77
CA GLY A 262 9.74 60.16 -23.33
C GLY A 262 8.72 59.69 -22.28
N GLY A 263 8.78 58.43 -21.81
CA GLY A 263 7.96 57.93 -20.70
C GLY A 263 8.75 57.19 -19.62
N THR A 264 8.14 57.04 -18.45
CA THR A 264 8.60 56.15 -17.36
C THR A 264 8.25 54.71 -17.68
N VAL A 265 9.20 53.78 -17.57
CA VAL A 265 8.93 52.34 -17.72
C VAL A 265 8.56 51.76 -16.37
N SER A 266 7.29 51.39 -16.19
CA SER A 266 6.78 50.73 -14.99
C SER A 266 6.04 49.45 -15.39
N GLY A 267 6.54 48.29 -14.96
CA GLY A 267 5.84 47.01 -15.12
C GLY A 267 5.91 46.43 -16.54
N ALA A 268 6.98 46.70 -17.30
CA ALA A 268 7.16 46.04 -18.59
C ALA A 268 7.49 44.56 -18.37
N THR A 269 6.86 43.67 -19.12
CA THR A 269 7.19 42.23 -19.13
C THR A 269 8.51 42.00 -19.85
N MET A 270 9.41 41.20 -19.28
CA MET A 270 10.60 40.76 -20.01
C MET A 270 10.19 39.63 -20.97
N GLY A 271 10.66 39.69 -22.22
CA GLY A 271 10.48 38.60 -23.19
C GLY A 271 11.66 37.63 -23.15
N ASP A 272 11.43 36.40 -23.62
CA ASP A 272 12.45 35.35 -23.77
C ASP A 272 13.47 35.66 -24.88
#